data_AF-A0A8B7P2U3-F1
#
_entry.id   AF-A0A8B7P2U3-F1
#
_cell.length_a   1.000
_cell.length_b   1.000
_cell.length_c   1.000
_cell.angle_alpha   90.00
_cell.angle_beta   90.00
_cell.angle_gamma   90.00
#
_symmetry.space_group_name_H-M   'P 1'
#
loop_
_entity.id
_entity.type
_entity.pdbx_description
1 polymer ?
#
loop_
_entity_poly.entity_id
_entity_poly.type
_entity_poly.pdbx_seq_one_letter_code
_entity_poly.pdbx_strand_id
1 'polypeptide(L)'
;MPKSAILPLTHLHDGKYGEIPEKENEALLHLSDPMVQSFNHAIGEGLQMAISNLPPVEMTTHDQPIIISLVDAKIYSPQVTSLMDEVHNTKTYPRQCIESGSTYKASLQATFGFIVNGKRMPYVEQNLGQVPIMVKSKLCSLYGLSPAELVQRGENLNDPGGYFIVNGARRILRTLTAQRRHYPLALTRDTWRHRQELLSDKGVVIQCVAPDETVSTNVLHYLNTGAAKLGFIINKRTFLVDLAMMLKALRDVNDREIVTIFAAMRGHDTFFIEKVKQMLSELAERKSH
;
A
#
# COMPACT_ATOMS: atom_id res chain seq x y z
N MET A 1 20.17 21.44 -20.10
CA MET A 1 20.16 21.80 -18.66
C MET A 1 18.76 22.29 -18.33
N PRO A 2 18.03 21.68 -17.39
CA PRO A 2 16.74 22.21 -16.99
C PRO A 2 16.96 23.55 -16.30
N LYS A 3 16.24 24.58 -16.73
CA LYS A 3 16.26 25.90 -16.10
C LYS A 3 15.96 25.69 -14.62
N SER A 4 16.90 26.07 -13.76
CA SER A 4 16.70 26.08 -12.32
C SER A 4 15.40 26.82 -12.02
N ALA A 5 14.53 26.20 -11.21
CA ALA A 5 13.38 26.87 -10.61
C ALA A 5 13.88 27.93 -9.63
N ILE A 6 14.45 29.01 -10.16
CA ILE A 6 14.63 30.26 -9.43
C ILE A 6 13.23 30.84 -9.40
N LEU A 7 12.56 30.73 -8.24
CA LEU A 7 11.37 31.53 -7.97
C LEU A 7 11.78 33.00 -8.17
N PRO A 8 11.25 33.70 -9.18
CA PRO A 8 11.70 35.04 -9.47
C PRO A 8 11.33 35.95 -8.29
N LEU A 9 12.28 36.74 -7.81
CA LEU A 9 12.10 37.76 -6.77
C LEU A 9 11.24 38.96 -7.25
N THR A 10 10.53 38.81 -8.36
CA THR A 10 9.76 39.86 -9.06
C THR A 10 8.62 40.46 -8.23
N HIS A 11 8.22 39.82 -7.12
CA HIS A 11 7.16 40.30 -6.24
C HIS A 11 7.65 40.97 -4.95
N LEU A 12 8.96 41.15 -4.74
CA LEU A 12 9.45 41.92 -3.58
C LEU A 12 8.99 43.39 -3.60
N HIS A 13 8.55 43.89 -4.76
CA HIS A 13 8.15 45.28 -4.99
C HIS A 13 6.63 45.49 -5.08
N ASP A 14 5.82 44.48 -4.74
CA ASP A 14 4.34 44.58 -4.78
C ASP A 14 3.74 45.41 -3.63
N GLY A 15 4.59 45.92 -2.73
CA GLY A 15 4.20 46.76 -1.60
C GLY A 15 3.58 46.00 -0.43
N LYS A 16 3.42 44.67 -0.54
CA LYS A 16 2.80 43.81 0.50
C LYS A 16 3.81 43.02 1.31
N TYR A 17 5.10 43.29 1.11
CA TYR A 17 6.17 42.66 1.86
C TYR A 17 6.05 42.96 3.35
N GLY A 18 5.98 41.90 4.18
CA GLY A 18 5.80 42.00 5.63
C GLY A 18 4.35 41.87 6.10
N GLU A 19 3.37 41.90 5.19
CA GLU A 19 1.98 41.59 5.50
C GLU A 19 1.75 40.08 5.47
N ILE A 20 1.00 39.56 6.44
CA ILE A 20 0.59 38.16 6.44
C ILE A 20 -0.59 38.03 5.46
N PRO A 21 -0.50 37.19 4.42
CA PRO A 21 -1.59 37.02 3.48
C PRO A 21 -2.79 36.34 4.15
N GLU A 22 -4.00 36.60 3.65
CA GLU A 22 -5.22 35.95 4.16
C GLU A 22 -5.24 34.43 3.91
N LYS A 23 -4.56 33.97 2.84
CA LYS A 23 -4.49 32.56 2.44
C LYS A 23 -3.05 32.16 2.10
N GLU A 24 -2.74 30.89 2.31
CA GLU A 24 -1.49 30.29 1.85
C GLU A 24 -1.43 30.22 0.31
N ASN A 25 -0.23 30.13 -0.25
CA ASN A 25 -0.04 30.02 -1.69
C ASN A 25 -0.43 28.61 -2.18
N GLU A 26 -1.59 28.50 -2.81
CA GLU A 26 -2.14 27.24 -3.32
C GLU A 26 -1.19 26.52 -4.28
N ALA A 27 -0.50 27.25 -5.18
CA ALA A 27 0.40 26.64 -6.15
C ALA A 27 1.60 25.94 -5.49
N LEU A 28 2.08 26.47 -4.34
CA LEU A 28 3.13 25.81 -3.57
C LEU A 28 2.59 24.62 -2.80
N LEU A 29 1.41 24.73 -2.18
CA LEU A 29 0.79 23.62 -1.45
C LEU A 29 0.54 22.41 -2.36
N HIS A 30 0.10 22.65 -3.60
CA HIS A 30 -0.17 21.59 -4.58
C HIS A 30 1.08 20.78 -4.99
N LEU A 31 2.30 21.24 -4.70
CA LEU A 31 3.53 20.48 -5.01
C LEU A 31 3.63 19.17 -4.23
N SER A 32 2.99 19.08 -3.06
CA SER A 32 3.07 17.91 -2.16
C SER A 32 1.77 17.11 -2.09
N ASP A 33 0.72 17.53 -2.81
CA ASP A 33 -0.61 16.94 -2.79
C ASP A 33 -0.62 15.41 -2.92
N PRO A 34 0.08 14.79 -3.88
CA PRO A 34 0.07 13.34 -4.01
C PRO A 34 0.57 12.63 -2.74
N MET A 35 1.55 13.22 -2.06
CA MET A 35 2.15 12.67 -0.85
C MET A 35 1.20 12.84 0.33
N VAL A 36 0.64 14.04 0.51
CA VAL A 36 -0.27 14.37 1.61
C VAL A 36 -1.58 13.58 1.50
N GLN A 37 -2.17 13.52 0.29
CA GLN A 37 -3.39 12.76 0.05
C GLN A 37 -3.17 11.25 0.24
N SER A 38 -2.06 10.71 -0.28
CA SER A 38 -1.70 9.30 -0.08
C SER A 38 -1.51 8.97 1.40
N PHE A 39 -0.81 9.81 2.15
CA PHE A 39 -0.64 9.60 3.59
C PHE A 39 -1.98 9.65 4.32
N ASN A 40 -2.81 10.68 4.06
CA ASN A 40 -4.14 10.81 4.67
C ASN A 40 -5.03 9.59 4.41
N HIS A 41 -4.98 9.02 3.20
CA HIS A 41 -5.66 7.78 2.89
C HIS A 41 -5.07 6.62 3.71
N ALA A 42 -3.75 6.46 3.71
CA ALA A 42 -3.05 5.36 4.39
C ALA A 42 -3.32 5.32 5.91
N ILE A 43 -3.36 6.47 6.60
CA ILE A 43 -3.63 6.54 8.05
C ILE A 43 -5.13 6.61 8.40
N GLY A 44 -6.00 6.74 7.40
CA GLY A 44 -7.45 6.79 7.55
C GLY A 44 -8.09 5.51 7.04
N GLU A 45 -8.81 5.62 5.92
CA GLU A 45 -9.54 4.50 5.31
C GLU A 45 -8.63 3.31 4.96
N GLY A 46 -7.42 3.57 4.44
CA GLY A 46 -6.47 2.52 4.07
C GLY A 46 -6.04 1.66 5.25
N LEU A 47 -5.83 2.25 6.43
CA LEU A 47 -5.50 1.51 7.65
C LEU A 47 -6.64 0.58 8.06
N GLN A 48 -7.89 1.06 7.98
CA GLN A 48 -9.08 0.28 8.31
C GLN A 48 -9.29 -0.89 7.33
N MET A 49 -9.06 -0.65 6.03
CA MET A 49 -9.11 -1.70 5.02
C MET A 49 -8.02 -2.75 5.25
N ALA A 50 -6.80 -2.33 5.57
CA ALA A 50 -5.69 -3.24 5.86
C ALA A 50 -5.99 -4.11 7.09
N ILE A 51 -6.53 -3.53 8.17
CA ILE A 51 -6.93 -4.26 9.37
C ILE A 51 -8.02 -5.30 9.07
N SER A 52 -9.03 -4.91 8.28
CA SER A 52 -10.12 -5.81 7.89
C SER A 52 -9.66 -7.03 7.08
N ASN A 53 -8.54 -6.88 6.35
CA ASN A 53 -7.96 -7.95 5.54
C ASN A 53 -6.91 -8.79 6.29
N LEU A 54 -6.53 -8.43 7.52
CA LEU A 54 -5.57 -9.21 8.30
C LEU A 54 -6.23 -10.49 8.82
N PRO A 55 -5.71 -11.68 8.48
CA PRO A 55 -6.20 -12.92 9.06
C PRO A 55 -5.89 -12.96 10.56
N PRO A 56 -6.78 -13.55 11.38
CA PRO A 56 -6.49 -13.77 12.78
C PRO A 56 -5.31 -14.73 12.94
N VAL A 57 -4.58 -14.58 14.03
CA VAL A 57 -3.50 -15.49 14.42
C VAL A 57 -4.08 -16.54 15.35
N GLU A 58 -3.95 -17.81 14.95
CA GLU A 58 -4.33 -18.96 15.77
C GLU A 58 -3.08 -19.55 16.42
N MET A 59 -3.17 -19.81 17.72
CA MET A 59 -2.08 -20.41 18.49
C MET A 59 -2.61 -21.22 19.67
N THR A 60 -1.78 -22.10 20.22
CA THR A 60 -2.10 -22.87 21.43
C THR A 60 -1.14 -22.47 22.53
N THR A 61 -1.68 -22.14 23.71
CA THR A 61 -0.89 -21.83 24.91
C THR A 61 -1.49 -22.59 26.08
N HIS A 62 -0.66 -23.33 26.84
CA HIS A 62 -1.12 -24.17 27.97
C HIS A 62 -2.31 -25.09 27.60
N ASP A 63 -2.24 -25.76 26.45
CA ASP A 63 -3.30 -26.64 25.91
C ASP A 63 -4.65 -25.94 25.64
N GLN A 64 -4.67 -24.61 25.59
CA GLN A 64 -5.86 -23.83 25.22
C GLN A 64 -5.67 -23.22 23.83
N PRO A 65 -6.62 -23.43 22.90
CA PRO A 65 -6.60 -22.74 21.61
C PRO A 65 -6.98 -21.27 21.83
N ILE A 66 -6.18 -20.38 21.25
CA ILE A 66 -6.30 -18.92 21.32
C ILE A 66 -6.32 -18.39 19.89
N ILE A 67 -7.31 -17.54 19.60
CA ILE A 67 -7.41 -16.79 18.35
C ILE A 67 -7.27 -15.31 18.69
N ILE A 68 -6.32 -14.64 18.05
CA ILE A 68 -6.03 -13.21 18.24
C ILE A 68 -6.35 -12.49 16.94
N SER A 69 -7.14 -11.43 17.01
CA SER A 69 -7.42 -10.55 15.87
C SER A 69 -7.12 -9.09 16.20
N LEU A 70 -6.61 -8.36 15.21
CA LEU A 70 -6.55 -6.91 15.26
C LEU A 70 -7.92 -6.37 14.83
N VAL A 71 -8.62 -5.69 15.72
CA VAL A 71 -10.00 -5.23 15.52
C VAL A 71 -10.04 -3.81 14.98
N ASP A 72 -9.21 -2.94 15.54
CA ASP A 72 -9.11 -1.53 15.15
C ASP A 72 -7.69 -1.03 15.44
N ALA A 73 -7.28 0.03 14.76
CA ALA A 73 -6.09 0.79 15.09
C ALA A 73 -6.23 2.25 14.70
N LYS A 74 -5.73 3.13 15.57
CA LYS A 74 -5.85 4.57 15.43
C LYS A 74 -4.52 5.26 15.71
N ILE A 75 -4.19 6.19 14.82
CA ILE A 75 -3.06 7.09 14.99
C ILE A 75 -3.60 8.43 15.48
N TYR A 76 -3.01 8.95 16.54
CA TYR A 76 -3.41 10.22 17.14
C TYR A 76 -2.64 11.40 16.52
N SER A 77 -2.97 12.62 16.93
CA SER A 77 -2.17 13.79 16.57
C SER A 77 -0.88 13.87 17.40
N PRO A 78 0.21 14.48 16.88
CA PRO A 78 1.47 14.63 17.59
C PRO A 78 1.33 15.36 18.93
N GLN A 79 1.75 14.68 20.00
CA GLN A 79 1.71 15.19 21.36
C GLN A 79 2.99 14.82 22.11
N VAL A 80 3.41 15.70 23.01
CA VAL A 80 4.49 15.44 23.97
C VAL A 80 3.99 14.44 24.99
N THR A 81 4.73 13.36 25.19
CA THR A 81 4.47 12.42 26.28
C THR A 81 4.88 13.10 27.59
N SER A 82 3.91 13.61 28.35
CA SER A 82 4.17 14.15 29.68
C SER A 82 4.18 13.02 30.71
N LEU A 83 5.22 12.97 31.54
CA LEU A 83 5.26 12.12 32.74
C LEU A 83 4.58 12.80 33.95
N MET A 84 4.10 14.02 33.79
CA MET A 84 3.52 14.87 34.84
C MET A 84 2.14 15.37 34.40
N ASP A 85 1.16 15.34 35.30
CA ASP A 85 -0.26 15.65 35.01
C ASP A 85 -0.54 17.15 34.74
N GLU A 86 0.47 18.03 34.81
CA GLU A 86 0.31 19.49 34.83
C GLU A 86 0.49 20.19 33.47
N VAL A 87 0.61 19.46 32.35
CA VAL A 87 0.85 20.08 31.03
C VAL A 87 -0.47 20.39 30.32
N HIS A 88 -0.87 21.67 30.32
CA HIS A 88 -2.10 22.16 29.67
C HIS A 88 -2.09 22.13 28.14
N ASN A 89 -0.92 22.12 27.49
CA ASN A 89 -0.81 22.02 26.03
C ASN A 89 0.25 20.98 25.64
N THR A 90 -0.21 19.80 25.25
CA THR A 90 0.67 18.71 24.82
C THR A 90 0.93 18.71 23.32
N LYS A 91 0.31 19.61 22.53
CA LYS A 91 0.43 19.58 21.06
C LYS A 91 1.88 19.87 20.64
N THR A 92 2.45 18.98 19.84
CA THR A 92 3.79 19.17 19.27
C THR A 92 3.68 19.79 17.89
N TYR A 93 4.57 20.71 17.55
CA TYR A 93 4.63 21.36 16.23
C TYR A 93 5.88 20.95 15.44
N PRO A 94 5.80 20.90 14.09
CA PRO A 94 6.93 20.54 13.24
C PRO A 94 8.21 21.33 13.52
N ARG A 95 8.15 22.66 13.63
CA ARG A 95 9.32 23.49 13.91
C ARG A 95 10.04 23.11 15.20
N GLN A 96 9.28 22.86 16.26
CA GLN A 96 9.82 22.42 17.55
C GLN A 96 10.63 21.13 17.40
N CYS A 97 10.15 20.16 16.61
CA CYS A 97 10.88 18.91 16.37
C CYS A 97 12.19 19.11 15.59
N ILE A 98 12.19 20.05 14.63
CA ILE A 98 13.39 20.42 13.88
C ILE A 98 14.43 21.04 14.82
N GLU A 99 14.03 22.04 15.60
CA GLU A 99 14.92 22.77 16.51
C GLU A 99 15.45 21.91 17.65
N SER A 100 14.62 21.01 18.19
CA SER A 100 15.02 20.08 19.26
C SER A 100 15.76 18.84 18.78
N GLY A 101 15.91 18.62 17.47
CA GLY A 101 16.50 17.40 16.94
C GLY A 101 15.65 16.14 17.15
N SER A 102 14.35 16.28 17.43
CA SER A 102 13.44 15.17 17.72
C SER A 102 12.65 14.71 16.49
N THR A 103 11.99 13.56 16.58
CA THR A 103 11.12 13.04 15.52
C THR A 103 9.70 13.52 15.74
N TYR A 104 9.08 14.07 14.70
CA TYR A 104 7.67 14.48 14.70
C TYR A 104 6.77 13.26 14.50
N LYS A 105 6.18 12.77 15.58
CA LYS A 105 5.50 11.46 15.64
C LYS A 105 4.27 11.52 16.54
N ALA A 106 3.39 10.55 16.39
CA ALA A 106 2.20 10.39 17.22
C ALA A 106 1.98 8.93 17.63
N SER A 107 1.20 8.72 18.69
CA SER A 107 0.90 7.39 19.21
C SER A 107 0.03 6.59 18.25
N LEU A 108 0.36 5.30 18.08
CA LEU A 108 -0.48 4.31 17.43
C LEU A 108 -1.07 3.41 18.51
N GLN A 109 -2.39 3.39 18.64
CA GLN A 109 -3.10 2.47 19.54
C GLN A 109 -3.87 1.46 18.71
N ALA A 110 -3.90 0.22 19.18
CA ALA A 110 -4.59 -0.88 18.54
C ALA A 110 -5.51 -1.59 19.54
N THR A 111 -6.64 -2.05 19.03
CA THR A 111 -7.63 -2.81 19.78
C THR A 111 -7.58 -4.25 19.32
N PHE A 112 -7.31 -5.17 20.26
CA PHE A 112 -7.19 -6.59 20.01
C PHE A 112 -8.42 -7.35 20.51
N GLY A 113 -8.88 -8.30 19.70
CA GLY A 113 -9.88 -9.30 20.05
C GLY A 113 -9.21 -10.63 20.38
N PHE A 114 -9.71 -11.29 21.41
CA PHE A 114 -9.25 -12.62 21.81
C PHE A 114 -10.42 -13.58 21.91
N ILE A 115 -10.22 -14.79 21.40
CA ILE A 115 -11.09 -15.95 21.66
C ILE A 115 -10.21 -17.00 22.33
N VAL A 116 -10.55 -17.39 23.56
CA VAL A 116 -9.83 -18.39 24.34
C VAL A 116 -10.76 -19.57 24.58
N ASN A 117 -10.36 -20.76 24.13
CA ASN A 117 -11.17 -21.99 24.23
C ASN A 117 -12.62 -21.80 23.73
N GLY A 118 -12.76 -21.13 22.57
CA GLY A 118 -14.05 -20.82 21.95
C GLY A 118 -14.85 -19.67 22.58
N LYS A 119 -14.38 -19.07 23.69
CA LYS A 119 -15.06 -17.96 24.37
C LYS A 119 -14.43 -16.62 24.02
N ARG A 120 -15.25 -15.65 23.65
CA ARG A 120 -14.82 -14.27 23.37
C ARG A 120 -14.47 -13.55 24.66
N MET A 121 -13.29 -12.96 24.70
CA MET A 121 -12.79 -12.15 25.81
C MET A 121 -13.06 -10.66 25.57
N PRO A 122 -13.01 -9.81 26.61
CA PRO A 122 -13.02 -8.36 26.44
C PRO A 122 -11.90 -7.88 25.50
N TYR A 123 -12.16 -6.80 24.78
CA TYR A 123 -11.13 -6.18 23.96
C TYR A 123 -10.00 -5.61 24.81
N VAL A 124 -8.79 -5.70 24.29
CA VAL A 124 -7.60 -5.12 24.91
C VAL A 124 -7.07 -4.01 24.01
N GLU A 125 -7.02 -2.81 24.55
CA GLU A 125 -6.33 -1.68 23.90
C GLU A 125 -4.86 -1.70 24.27
N GLN A 126 -3.99 -1.59 23.26
CA GLN A 126 -2.55 -1.61 23.43
C GLN A 126 -1.92 -0.48 22.64
N ASN A 127 -1.01 0.25 23.27
CA ASN A 127 -0.14 1.18 22.57
C ASN A 127 0.94 0.39 21.82
N LEU A 128 0.97 0.53 20.49
CA LEU A 128 1.95 -0.11 19.60
C LEU A 128 3.17 0.76 19.30
N GLY A 129 3.32 1.87 20.03
CA GLY A 129 4.41 2.82 19.89
C GLY A 129 3.99 4.07 19.12
N GLN A 130 4.94 4.64 18.39
CA GLN A 130 4.77 5.94 17.74
C GLN A 130 5.15 5.88 16.27
N VAL A 131 4.38 6.57 15.43
CA VAL A 131 4.56 6.64 13.97
C VAL A 131 4.88 8.08 13.57
N PRO A 132 5.89 8.33 12.71
CA PRO A 132 6.14 9.65 12.16
C PRO A 132 4.92 10.22 11.44
N ILE A 133 4.61 11.49 11.67
CA ILE A 133 3.46 12.16 11.04
C ILE A 133 3.94 13.06 9.91
N MET A 134 3.26 13.00 8.78
CA MET A 134 3.58 13.83 7.62
C MET A 134 3.16 15.29 7.87
N VAL A 135 4.05 16.23 7.59
CA VAL A 135 3.77 17.67 7.69
C VAL A 135 2.68 18.07 6.67
N LYS A 136 1.74 18.92 7.09
CA LYS A 136 0.50 19.32 6.38
C LYS A 136 -0.55 18.22 6.15
N SER A 137 -0.34 16.98 6.62
CA SER A 137 -1.39 15.94 6.65
C SER A 137 -2.50 16.23 7.66
N LYS A 138 -3.63 15.53 7.60
CA LYS A 138 -4.80 15.71 8.49
C LYS A 138 -4.48 15.52 9.97
N LEU A 139 -3.50 14.67 10.31
CA LEU A 139 -3.04 14.50 11.70
C LEU A 139 -1.97 15.51 12.12
N CYS A 140 -1.42 16.28 11.18
CA CYS A 140 -0.43 17.30 11.48
C CYS A 140 -1.06 18.41 12.33
N SER A 141 -0.34 18.88 13.33
CA SER A 141 -0.73 20.02 14.16
C SER A 141 -0.92 21.34 13.40
N LEU A 142 -0.40 21.43 12.17
CA LEU A 142 -0.55 22.57 11.26
C LEU A 142 -1.80 22.51 10.38
N TYR A 143 -2.49 21.36 10.35
CA TYR A 143 -3.66 21.18 9.51
C TYR A 143 -4.78 22.14 9.93
N GLY A 144 -5.30 22.89 8.96
CA GLY A 144 -6.40 23.83 9.16
C GLY A 144 -6.03 25.15 9.85
N LEU A 145 -4.75 25.40 10.13
CA LEU A 145 -4.31 26.70 10.66
C LEU A 145 -4.31 27.78 9.57
N SER A 146 -4.74 28.98 9.95
CA SER A 146 -4.62 30.17 9.11
C SER A 146 -3.17 30.65 8.96
N PRO A 147 -2.84 31.43 7.92
CA PRO A 147 -1.52 32.06 7.78
C PRO A 147 -1.06 32.81 9.02
N ALA A 148 -1.95 33.58 9.67
CA ALA A 148 -1.64 34.30 10.89
C ALA A 148 -1.26 33.36 12.04
N GLU A 149 -1.99 32.26 12.21
CA GLU A 149 -1.71 31.24 13.23
C GLU A 149 -0.41 30.48 12.98
N LEU A 150 -0.04 30.25 11.71
CA LEU A 150 1.23 29.65 11.32
C LEU A 150 2.39 30.57 11.69
N VAL A 151 2.32 31.85 11.31
CA VAL A 151 3.35 32.86 11.62
C VAL A 151 3.50 33.05 13.12
N GLN A 152 2.40 33.12 13.86
CA GLN A 152 2.42 33.22 15.33
C GLN A 152 3.18 32.05 15.99
N ARG A 153 3.16 30.87 15.35
CA ARG A 153 3.86 29.66 15.79
C ARG A 153 5.27 29.51 15.21
N GLY A 154 5.74 30.52 14.47
CA GLY A 154 7.04 30.51 13.79
C GLY A 154 7.12 29.55 12.60
N GLU A 155 5.99 29.03 12.11
CA GLU A 155 5.96 28.13 10.97
C GLU A 155 6.03 28.90 9.65
N ASN A 156 6.53 28.25 8.60
CA ASN A 156 6.67 28.89 7.29
C ASN A 156 5.36 28.81 6.49
N LEU A 157 4.88 29.98 6.04
CA LEU A 157 3.69 30.14 5.17
C LEU A 157 3.81 29.42 3.83
N ASN A 158 5.02 29.30 3.32
CA ASN A 158 5.30 28.74 2.00
C ASN A 158 5.83 27.31 2.09
N ASP A 159 5.64 26.63 3.23
CA ASP A 159 6.04 25.23 3.37
C ASP A 159 4.99 24.31 2.71
N PRO A 160 5.33 23.63 1.60
CA PRO A 160 4.39 22.74 0.93
C PRO A 160 4.04 21.50 1.77
N GLY A 161 4.83 21.14 2.79
CA GLY A 161 4.64 19.90 3.53
C GLY A 161 4.97 18.64 2.71
N GLY A 162 4.34 17.51 3.03
CA GLY A 162 4.56 16.24 2.32
C GLY A 162 5.83 15.48 2.72
N TYR A 163 6.50 15.89 3.80
CA TYR A 163 7.68 15.24 4.33
C TYR A 163 7.48 14.85 5.80
N PHE A 164 8.39 14.05 6.32
CA PHE A 164 8.49 13.65 7.72
C PHE A 164 9.67 14.34 8.39
N ILE A 165 9.59 14.58 9.69
CA ILE A 165 10.72 15.05 10.49
C ILE A 165 11.20 13.89 11.34
N VAL A 166 12.42 13.42 11.08
CA VAL A 166 13.05 12.30 11.79
C VAL A 166 14.38 12.77 12.33
N ASN A 167 14.52 12.77 13.66
CA ASN A 167 15.68 13.27 14.38
C ASN A 167 16.08 14.68 13.93
N GLY A 168 15.09 15.60 13.89
CA GLY A 168 15.24 16.97 13.43
C GLY A 168 15.41 17.16 11.92
N ALA A 169 15.71 16.10 11.17
CA ALA A 169 15.92 16.18 9.73
C ALA A 169 14.63 15.97 8.94
N ARG A 170 14.42 16.79 7.90
CA ARG A 170 13.33 16.61 6.94
C ARG A 170 13.65 15.44 6.00
N ARG A 171 12.73 14.49 5.87
CA ARG A 171 12.85 13.28 5.06
C ARG A 171 11.62 13.11 4.18
N ILE A 172 11.82 12.81 2.91
CA ILE A 172 10.73 12.51 1.97
C ILE A 172 10.72 11.03 1.64
N LEU A 173 9.53 10.49 1.40
CA LEU A 173 9.39 9.21 0.72
C LEU A 173 9.42 9.47 -0.79
N ARG A 174 10.42 8.92 -1.48
CA ARG A 174 10.56 9.06 -2.92
C ARG A 174 9.49 8.25 -3.63
N THR A 175 8.74 8.89 -4.52
CA THR A 175 7.79 8.21 -5.38
C THR A 175 8.51 7.32 -6.40
N LEU A 176 7.94 6.14 -6.64
CA LEU A 176 8.46 5.16 -7.59
C LEU A 176 7.44 4.93 -8.70
N THR A 177 7.92 4.75 -9.93
CA THR A 177 7.08 4.30 -11.04
C THR A 177 6.92 2.78 -10.93
N ALA A 178 5.66 2.33 -10.84
CA ALA A 178 5.30 0.92 -10.83
C ALA A 178 4.57 0.51 -12.13
N GLN A 179 4.40 -0.79 -12.34
CA GLN A 179 3.56 -1.30 -13.41
C GLN A 179 2.09 -0.86 -13.17
N ARG A 180 1.34 -0.67 -14.26
CA ARG A 180 -0.08 -0.34 -14.20
C ARG A 180 -0.86 -1.47 -13.51
N ARG A 181 -1.65 -1.09 -12.50
CA ARG A 181 -2.57 -1.99 -11.77
C ARG A 181 -3.71 -2.46 -12.68
N HIS A 182 -4.19 -3.68 -12.45
CA HIS A 182 -5.36 -4.29 -13.11
C HIS A 182 -5.29 -4.33 -14.64
N TYR A 183 -4.07 -4.32 -15.19
CA TYR A 183 -3.86 -4.34 -16.63
C TYR A 183 -2.93 -5.50 -17.01
N PRO A 184 -3.42 -6.49 -17.78
CA PRO A 184 -2.58 -7.59 -18.25
C PRO A 184 -1.59 -7.09 -19.30
N LEU A 185 -0.30 -7.30 -19.05
CA LEU A 185 0.78 -6.88 -19.94
C LEU A 185 1.51 -8.11 -20.48
N ALA A 186 1.42 -8.33 -21.79
CA ALA A 186 2.23 -9.34 -22.46
C ALA A 186 3.68 -8.88 -22.56
N LEU A 187 4.61 -9.73 -22.12
CA LEU A 187 6.04 -9.44 -22.07
C LEU A 187 6.85 -10.60 -22.64
N THR A 188 8.00 -10.25 -23.22
CA THR A 188 9.08 -11.19 -23.55
C THR A 188 10.26 -10.90 -22.62
N ARG A 189 10.66 -11.88 -21.81
CA ARG A 189 11.74 -11.76 -20.82
C ARG A 189 12.58 -13.03 -20.78
N ASP A 190 13.80 -12.96 -21.31
CA ASP A 190 14.73 -14.09 -21.34
C ASP A 190 15.02 -14.69 -19.96
N THR A 191 15.04 -13.85 -18.92
CA THR A 191 15.22 -14.28 -17.53
C THR A 191 14.24 -15.35 -17.06
N TRP A 192 13.07 -15.50 -17.70
CA TRP A 192 12.09 -16.53 -17.33
C TRP A 192 12.50 -17.93 -17.76
N ARG A 193 13.26 -18.07 -18.85
CA ARG A 193 13.76 -19.37 -19.34
C ARG A 193 14.64 -20.08 -18.30
N HIS A 194 15.29 -19.31 -17.44
CA HIS A 194 16.22 -19.82 -16.43
C HIS A 194 15.57 -20.09 -15.06
N ARG A 195 14.29 -19.77 -14.87
CA ARG A 195 13.63 -19.94 -13.56
C ARG A 195 13.21 -21.37 -13.28
N GLN A 196 12.73 -22.08 -14.30
CA GLN A 196 12.29 -23.46 -14.20
C GLN A 196 12.34 -24.08 -15.60
N GLU A 197 12.54 -25.40 -15.64
CA GLU A 197 12.51 -26.19 -16.87
C GLU A 197 11.19 -25.97 -17.64
N LEU A 198 11.29 -25.98 -18.98
CA LEU A 198 10.20 -25.78 -19.94
C LEU A 198 9.58 -24.38 -20.02
N LEU A 199 9.94 -23.43 -19.15
CA LEU A 199 9.48 -22.04 -19.28
C LEU A 199 10.05 -21.39 -20.55
N SER A 200 9.18 -20.71 -21.30
CA SER A 200 9.61 -19.85 -22.41
C SER A 200 9.97 -18.45 -21.91
N ASP A 201 10.38 -17.58 -22.83
CA ASP A 201 10.53 -16.14 -22.60
C ASP A 201 9.20 -15.38 -22.57
N LYS A 202 8.07 -16.00 -22.92
CA LYS A 202 6.78 -15.30 -23.09
C LYS A 202 5.89 -15.49 -21.87
N GLY A 203 5.14 -14.45 -21.55
CA GLY A 203 4.19 -14.49 -20.46
C GLY A 203 3.39 -13.19 -20.34
N VAL A 204 2.31 -13.27 -19.58
CA VAL A 204 1.43 -12.14 -19.29
C VAL A 204 1.52 -11.82 -17.81
N VAL A 205 1.92 -10.60 -17.46
CA VAL A 205 2.01 -10.13 -16.08
C VAL A 205 0.81 -9.25 -15.78
N ILE A 206 0.17 -9.49 -14.65
CA ILE A 206 -0.86 -8.60 -14.10
C ILE A 206 -0.55 -8.29 -12.63
N GLN A 207 -0.64 -7.01 -12.28
CA GLN A 207 -0.62 -6.57 -10.88
C GLN A 207 -2.05 -6.37 -10.41
N CYS A 208 -2.53 -7.27 -9.57
CA CYS A 208 -3.81 -7.18 -8.91
C CYS A 208 -3.63 -6.44 -7.59
N VAL A 209 -4.37 -5.35 -7.38
CA VAL A 209 -4.29 -4.54 -6.16
C VAL A 209 -5.59 -4.70 -5.38
N ALA A 210 -5.49 -5.11 -4.12
CA ALA A 210 -6.63 -5.21 -3.24
C ALA A 210 -7.07 -3.79 -2.79
N PRO A 211 -8.30 -3.63 -2.26
CA PRO A 211 -8.79 -2.32 -1.80
C PRO A 211 -7.89 -1.63 -0.76
N ASP A 212 -7.17 -2.41 0.05
CA ASP A 212 -6.19 -1.92 1.03
C ASP A 212 -4.82 -1.57 0.44
N GLU A 213 -4.73 -1.46 -0.89
CA GLU A 213 -3.50 -1.20 -1.65
C GLU A 213 -2.45 -2.33 -1.61
N THR A 214 -2.77 -3.50 -1.04
CA THR A 214 -1.90 -4.68 -1.10
C THR A 214 -1.79 -5.20 -2.54
N VAL A 215 -0.56 -5.42 -3.01
CA VAL A 215 -0.29 -5.82 -4.40
C VAL A 215 0.03 -7.31 -4.50
N SER A 216 -0.68 -8.01 -5.38
CA SER A 216 -0.37 -9.37 -5.83
C SER A 216 0.05 -9.35 -7.30
N THR A 217 1.31 -9.72 -7.55
CA THR A 217 1.83 -9.87 -8.93
C THR A 217 1.64 -11.31 -9.38
N ASN A 218 0.87 -11.48 -10.46
CA ASN A 218 0.57 -12.78 -11.05
C ASN A 218 1.15 -12.81 -12.47
N VAL A 219 1.74 -13.94 -12.84
CA VAL A 219 2.39 -14.12 -14.14
C VAL A 219 1.87 -15.39 -14.79
N LEU A 220 1.17 -15.26 -15.92
CA LEU A 220 0.85 -16.41 -16.76
C LEU A 220 2.05 -16.70 -17.66
N HIS A 221 2.78 -17.74 -17.35
CA HIS A 221 3.93 -18.20 -18.13
C HIS A 221 3.50 -19.13 -19.26
N TYR A 222 4.03 -18.90 -20.46
CA TYR A 222 3.91 -19.84 -21.56
C TYR A 222 5.10 -20.81 -21.55
N LEU A 223 4.85 -22.09 -21.76
CA LEU A 223 5.87 -23.13 -21.77
C LEU A 223 6.23 -23.52 -23.21
N ASN A 224 7.45 -24.04 -23.41
CA ASN A 224 7.90 -24.53 -24.72
C ASN A 224 7.11 -25.74 -25.21
N THR A 225 6.41 -26.45 -24.32
CA THR A 225 5.45 -27.53 -24.67
C THR A 225 4.16 -26.98 -25.30
N GLY A 226 3.90 -25.69 -25.14
CA GLY A 226 2.66 -25.02 -25.52
C GLY A 226 1.62 -24.93 -24.41
N ALA A 227 1.92 -25.46 -23.22
CA ALA A 227 1.09 -25.31 -22.03
C ALA A 227 1.28 -23.93 -21.37
N ALA A 228 0.44 -23.64 -20.37
CA ALA A 228 0.54 -22.42 -19.58
C ALA A 228 0.46 -22.70 -18.06
N LYS A 229 1.26 -21.97 -17.28
CA LYS A 229 1.27 -22.03 -15.81
C LYS A 229 1.08 -20.64 -15.22
N LEU A 230 0.21 -20.54 -14.23
CA LEU A 230 0.02 -19.32 -13.43
C LEU A 230 1.03 -19.31 -12.28
N GLY A 231 1.87 -18.27 -12.26
CA GLY A 231 2.85 -17.99 -11.23
C GLY A 231 2.36 -16.88 -10.29
N PHE A 232 2.50 -17.10 -8.99
CA PHE A 232 2.16 -16.11 -7.96
C PHE A 232 3.08 -16.28 -6.74
N ILE A 233 3.09 -15.30 -5.84
CA ILE A 233 3.97 -15.28 -4.67
C ILE A 233 3.14 -15.33 -3.39
N ILE A 234 3.42 -16.30 -2.52
CA ILE A 234 2.85 -16.38 -1.17
C ILE A 234 4.02 -16.45 -0.18
N ASN A 235 4.02 -15.61 0.85
CA ASN A 235 5.05 -15.60 1.90
C ASN A 235 6.49 -15.62 1.35
N LYS A 236 6.76 -14.77 0.36
CA LYS A 236 8.05 -14.66 -0.36
C LYS A 236 8.49 -15.91 -1.12
N ARG A 237 7.60 -16.88 -1.32
CA ARG A 237 7.84 -18.08 -2.13
C ARG A 237 7.02 -18.02 -3.41
N THR A 238 7.63 -18.39 -4.52
CA THR A 238 6.94 -18.48 -5.83
C THR A 238 6.28 -19.84 -5.97
N PHE A 239 5.02 -19.82 -6.35
CA PHE A 239 4.23 -20.99 -6.72
C PHE A 239 3.94 -20.93 -8.21
N LEU A 240 3.98 -22.07 -8.88
CA LEU A 240 3.65 -22.22 -10.30
C LEU A 240 2.64 -23.35 -10.44
N VAL A 241 1.45 -23.00 -10.93
CA VAL A 241 0.28 -23.88 -10.95
C VAL A 241 -0.25 -23.98 -12.37
N ASP A 242 -0.66 -25.17 -12.82
CA ASP A 242 -1.16 -25.35 -14.19
C ASP A 242 -2.45 -24.53 -14.41
N LEU A 243 -2.53 -23.85 -15.56
CA LEU A 243 -3.66 -22.96 -15.88
C LEU A 243 -5.01 -23.70 -15.83
N ALA A 244 -5.07 -24.90 -16.40
CA ALA A 244 -6.27 -25.73 -16.39
C ALA A 244 -6.76 -26.06 -14.97
N MET A 245 -5.83 -26.30 -14.04
CA MET A 245 -6.17 -26.57 -12.64
C MET A 245 -6.73 -25.32 -11.97
N MET A 246 -6.12 -24.16 -12.20
CA MET A 246 -6.61 -22.89 -11.66
C MET A 246 -8.01 -22.56 -12.17
N LEU A 247 -8.29 -22.77 -13.46
CA LEU A 247 -9.61 -22.51 -14.03
C LEU A 247 -10.72 -23.36 -13.36
N LYS A 248 -10.46 -24.66 -13.17
CA LYS A 248 -11.38 -25.58 -12.49
C LYS A 248 -11.51 -25.31 -10.99
N ALA A 249 -10.47 -24.75 -10.36
CA ALA A 249 -10.51 -24.40 -8.94
C ALA A 249 -11.28 -23.10 -8.66
N LEU A 250 -11.22 -22.14 -9.59
CA LEU A 250 -11.87 -20.83 -9.45
C LEU A 250 -13.36 -20.85 -9.79
N ARG A 251 -13.79 -21.78 -10.64
CA ARG A 251 -15.19 -21.93 -11.04
C ARG A 251 -15.49 -23.40 -11.24
N ASP A 252 -16.68 -23.82 -10.83
CA ASP A 252 -17.21 -25.13 -11.17
C ASP A 252 -17.49 -25.18 -12.68
N VAL A 253 -16.52 -25.66 -13.45
CA VAL A 253 -16.58 -25.82 -14.91
C VAL A 253 -15.99 -27.15 -15.34
N ASN A 254 -16.62 -27.78 -16.33
CA ASN A 254 -16.11 -28.99 -16.96
C ASN A 254 -15.19 -28.67 -18.17
N ASP A 255 -14.51 -29.69 -18.69
CA ASP A 255 -13.56 -29.55 -19.80
C ASP A 255 -14.19 -28.98 -21.07
N ARG A 256 -15.42 -29.39 -21.37
CA ARG A 256 -16.16 -28.92 -22.55
C ARG A 256 -16.46 -27.43 -22.44
N GLU A 257 -16.86 -26.95 -21.27
CA GLU A 257 -17.12 -25.54 -21.01
C GLU A 257 -15.86 -24.70 -21.16
N ILE A 258 -14.73 -25.15 -20.61
CA ILE A 258 -13.43 -24.48 -20.76
C ILE A 258 -13.08 -24.35 -22.25
N VAL A 259 -13.15 -25.45 -23.00
CA VAL A 259 -12.86 -25.44 -24.46
C VAL A 259 -13.81 -24.50 -25.20
N THR A 260 -15.10 -24.51 -24.86
CA THR A 260 -16.11 -23.64 -25.50
C THR A 260 -15.83 -22.17 -25.25
N ILE A 261 -15.45 -21.79 -24.03
CA ILE A 261 -15.09 -20.42 -23.68
C ILE A 261 -13.87 -19.97 -24.49
N PHE A 262 -12.83 -20.79 -24.57
CA PHE A 262 -11.63 -20.47 -25.36
C PHE A 262 -11.90 -20.41 -26.87
N ALA A 263 -12.77 -21.29 -27.39
CA ALA A 263 -13.22 -21.26 -28.78
C ALA A 263 -13.98 -19.97 -29.09
N ALA A 264 -14.84 -19.51 -28.18
CA ALA A 264 -15.54 -18.23 -28.37
C ALA A 264 -14.60 -17.02 -28.42
N MET A 265 -13.44 -17.06 -27.75
CA MET A 265 -12.47 -15.95 -27.74
C MET A 265 -11.68 -15.81 -29.04
N ARG A 266 -11.37 -16.93 -29.71
CA ARG A 266 -10.44 -16.98 -30.86
C ARG A 266 -11.06 -17.60 -32.13
N GLY A 267 -12.34 -17.95 -32.09
CA GLY A 267 -13.08 -18.50 -33.23
C GLY A 267 -12.53 -19.86 -33.68
N HIS A 268 -12.14 -19.95 -34.96
CA HIS A 268 -11.71 -21.17 -35.63
C HIS A 268 -10.19 -21.46 -35.56
N ASP A 269 -9.46 -20.84 -34.63
CA ASP A 269 -8.03 -21.13 -34.43
C ASP A 269 -7.85 -22.55 -33.86
N THR A 270 -7.69 -23.53 -34.75
CA THR A 270 -7.55 -24.95 -34.41
C THR A 270 -6.31 -25.19 -33.56
N PHE A 271 -5.20 -24.51 -33.83
CA PHE A 271 -3.98 -24.64 -33.05
C PHE A 271 -4.18 -24.22 -31.60
N PHE A 272 -4.84 -23.08 -31.37
CA PHE A 272 -5.15 -22.60 -30.03
C PHE A 272 -6.02 -23.58 -29.24
N ILE A 273 -7.06 -24.11 -29.89
CA ILE A 273 -7.99 -25.05 -29.25
C ILE A 273 -7.37 -26.41 -28.96
N GLU A 274 -6.55 -26.94 -29.86
CA GLU A 274 -5.81 -28.18 -29.60
C GLU A 274 -4.84 -28.01 -28.41
N LYS A 275 -4.21 -26.84 -28.25
CA LYS A 275 -3.39 -26.56 -27.07
C LYS A 275 -4.20 -26.49 -25.77
N VAL A 276 -5.41 -25.94 -25.80
CA VAL A 276 -6.31 -25.97 -24.64
C VAL A 276 -6.69 -27.41 -24.28
N LYS A 277 -7.09 -28.22 -25.27
CA LYS A 277 -7.42 -29.64 -25.04
C LYS A 277 -6.22 -30.42 -24.47
N GLN A 278 -5.02 -30.21 -25.02
CA GLN A 278 -3.79 -30.82 -24.54
C GLN A 278 -3.56 -30.52 -23.05
N MET A 279 -3.68 -29.26 -22.62
CA MET A 279 -3.53 -28.89 -21.21
C MET A 279 -4.56 -29.57 -20.29
N LEU A 280 -5.78 -29.81 -20.75
CA LEU A 280 -6.82 -30.48 -19.98
C LEU A 280 -6.55 -31.99 -19.87
N SER A 281 -6.10 -32.63 -20.96
CA SER A 281 -5.68 -34.04 -20.97
C SER A 281 -4.49 -34.28 -20.04
N GLU A 282 -3.45 -33.44 -20.09
CA GLU A 282 -2.28 -33.53 -19.20
C GLU A 282 -2.67 -33.42 -17.72
N LEU A 283 -3.67 -32.60 -17.40
CA LEU A 283 -4.19 -32.48 -16.04
C LEU A 283 -4.96 -33.74 -15.60
N ALA A 284 -5.71 -34.36 -16.51
CA ALA A 284 -6.48 -35.58 -16.21
C ALA A 284 -5.57 -36.77 -15.92
N GLU A 285 -4.51 -36.95 -16.69
CA GLU A 285 -3.52 -38.03 -16.50
C GLU A 285 -2.84 -37.95 -15.12
N ARG A 286 -2.56 -36.74 -14.63
CA ARG A 286 -1.95 -36.55 -13.30
C ARG A 286 -2.87 -36.89 -12.13
N LYS A 287 -4.19 -36.90 -12.32
CA LYS A 287 -5.13 -37.34 -11.27
C LYS A 287 -5.19 -38.86 -11.12
N SER A 288 -4.68 -39.59 -12.10
CA SER A 288 -4.70 -41.06 -12.13
C SER A 288 -3.49 -41.68 -11.43
N HIS A 289 -2.62 -40.89 -10.81
CA HIS A 289 -1.45 -41.28 -10.03
C HIS A 289 -1.49 -40.59 -8.66
#